data_AF-A0AAE7BDS5-F1
#
_entry.id   AF-A0AAE7BDS5-F1
#
_cell.length_a   1.000
_cell.length_b   1.000
_cell.length_c   1.000
_cell.angle_alpha   90.00
_cell.angle_beta   90.00
_cell.angle_gamma   90.00
#
_symmetry.space_group_name_H-M   'P 1'
#
loop_
_entity.id
_entity.type
_entity.pdbx_description
1 polymer ?
#
loop_
_entity_poly.entity_id
_entity_poly.type
_entity_poly.pdbx_seq_one_letter_code
_entity_poly.pdbx_strand_id
1 'polypeptide(L)'
;MKTIVSLLVFLSAVFASDVPEEFDKLLYEKGEKVFEKKCMECHEKYMDIPLLMKNFIEENNKLLNLKAPTGNEISFRLKQQIGHRDDIEFQLHQTEEFMKDYLFNPDRAKTICLEGVIRHFKTMPSLKGKVSEEEIYQVNHYLYFLEGFNGINSFFHKEELEFK
;
A
#
# COMPACT_ATOMS: atom_id res chain seq x y z
N MET A 1 44.87 27.98 -35.82
CA MET A 1 44.87 26.78 -34.95
C MET A 1 44.83 27.22 -33.50
N LYS A 2 43.74 26.91 -32.79
CA LYS A 2 43.65 26.54 -31.37
C LYS A 2 42.17 26.61 -30.98
N THR A 3 41.52 25.47 -31.20
CA THR A 3 40.22 25.10 -30.66
C THR A 3 40.26 25.22 -29.13
N ILE A 4 39.45 26.10 -28.56
CA ILE A 4 39.13 26.05 -27.13
C ILE A 4 37.87 25.21 -27.02
N VAL A 5 38.06 23.97 -26.58
CA VAL A 5 36.98 23.03 -26.27
C VAL A 5 36.33 23.52 -24.98
N SER A 6 35.12 24.07 -25.08
CA SER A 6 34.27 24.29 -23.90
C SER A 6 33.93 22.93 -23.30
N LEU A 7 34.53 22.65 -22.15
CA LEU A 7 34.20 21.50 -21.32
C LEU A 7 32.80 21.74 -20.73
N LEU A 8 31.78 21.09 -21.29
CA LEU A 8 30.45 21.00 -20.69
C LEU A 8 30.58 20.13 -19.42
N VAL A 9 30.65 20.79 -18.26
CA VAL A 9 30.44 20.13 -16.98
C VAL A 9 28.97 19.74 -16.93
N PHE A 10 28.68 18.47 -17.17
CA PHE A 10 27.39 17.89 -16.81
C PHE A 10 27.28 17.96 -15.28
N LEU A 11 26.58 18.98 -14.80
CA LEU A 11 26.04 19.00 -13.45
C LEU A 11 24.96 17.91 -13.41
N SER A 12 25.35 16.66 -13.13
CA SER A 12 24.39 15.64 -12.72
C SER A 12 23.88 16.06 -11.35
N ALA A 13 22.80 16.86 -11.33
CA ALA A 13 22.02 17.07 -10.14
C ALA A 13 21.46 15.70 -9.73
N VAL A 14 22.15 15.04 -8.79
CA VAL A 14 21.58 13.92 -8.04
C VAL A 14 20.50 14.52 -7.16
N PHE A 15 19.30 14.67 -7.73
CA PHE A 15 18.11 14.81 -6.91
C PHE A 15 18.01 13.49 -6.15
N ALA A 16 18.23 13.51 -4.84
CA ALA A 16 17.85 12.39 -3.99
C ALA A 16 16.37 12.16 -4.27
N SER A 17 16.02 11.06 -4.92
CA SER A 17 14.63 10.69 -5.10
C SER A 17 14.08 10.42 -3.71
N ASP A 18 13.02 11.11 -3.31
CA ASP A 18 12.25 10.81 -2.08
C ASP A 18 11.54 9.44 -2.13
N VAL A 19 11.96 8.58 -3.07
CA VAL A 19 11.42 7.27 -3.38
C VAL A 19 12.45 6.25 -2.87
N PRO A 20 12.04 5.31 -1.99
CA PRO A 20 12.91 4.23 -1.52
C PRO A 20 13.47 3.41 -2.67
N GLU A 21 14.69 2.87 -2.49
CA GLU A 21 15.35 2.03 -3.50
C GLU A 21 14.53 0.79 -3.84
N GLU A 22 13.79 0.27 -2.86
CA GLU A 22 12.95 -0.91 -2.97
C GLU A 22 11.67 -0.66 -3.79
N PHE A 23 11.31 0.59 -4.08
CA PHE A 23 10.11 0.89 -4.86
C PHE A 23 10.28 0.55 -6.35
N ASP A 24 9.64 -0.53 -6.77
CA ASP A 24 9.45 -0.88 -8.18
C ASP A 24 8.06 -0.42 -8.69
N LYS A 25 8.05 0.50 -9.66
CA LYS A 25 6.82 1.04 -10.29
C LYS A 25 6.01 -0.03 -11.04
N LEU A 26 6.67 -0.89 -11.81
CA LEU A 26 5.98 -1.91 -12.60
C LEU A 26 5.33 -2.94 -11.68
N LEU A 27 6.01 -3.29 -10.60
CA LEU A 27 5.48 -4.17 -9.57
C LEU A 27 4.30 -3.54 -8.84
N TYR A 28 4.38 -2.25 -8.50
CA TYR A 28 3.29 -1.48 -7.90
C TYR A 28 2.03 -1.51 -8.78
N GLU A 29 2.16 -1.20 -10.08
CA GLU A 29 1.02 -1.22 -11.03
C GLU A 29 0.43 -2.62 -11.22
N LYS A 30 1.24 -3.68 -11.15
CA LYS A 30 0.75 -5.07 -11.17
C LYS A 30 -0.04 -5.38 -9.90
N GLY A 31 0.48 -5.00 -8.74
CA GLY A 31 -0.18 -5.19 -7.46
C GLY A 31 -1.50 -4.45 -7.34
N GLU A 32 -1.57 -3.24 -7.87
CA GLU A 32 -2.79 -2.45 -7.97
C GLU A 32 -3.85 -3.19 -8.80
N LYS A 33 -3.49 -3.73 -9.97
CA LYS A 33 -4.41 -4.52 -10.80
C LYS A 33 -4.89 -5.79 -10.10
N VAL A 34 -4.02 -6.44 -9.31
CA VAL A 34 -4.43 -7.59 -8.48
C VAL A 34 -5.44 -7.14 -7.42
N PHE A 35 -5.17 -6.03 -6.72
CA PHE A 35 -6.07 -5.48 -5.72
C PHE A 35 -7.44 -5.15 -6.30
N GLU A 36 -7.46 -4.44 -7.43
CA GLU A 36 -8.70 -4.05 -8.12
C GLU A 36 -9.52 -5.26 -8.56
N LYS A 37 -8.86 -6.30 -9.07
CA LYS A 37 -9.55 -7.49 -9.57
C LYS A 37 -10.02 -8.44 -8.45
N LYS A 38 -9.29 -8.52 -7.34
CA LYS A 38 -9.45 -9.62 -6.36
C LYS A 38 -9.75 -9.17 -4.93
N CYS A 39 -9.51 -7.92 -4.58
CA CYS A 39 -9.67 -7.40 -3.21
C CYS A 39 -10.84 -6.40 -3.12
N MET A 40 -11.16 -5.69 -4.20
CA MET A 40 -12.19 -4.65 -4.21
C MET A 40 -13.64 -5.13 -4.11
N GLU A 41 -13.89 -6.45 -4.05
CA GLU A 41 -15.22 -6.94 -3.68
C GLU A 41 -15.61 -6.51 -2.25
N CYS A 42 -14.62 -6.30 -1.37
CA CYS A 42 -14.83 -5.92 0.02
C CYS A 42 -14.04 -4.69 0.48
N HIS A 43 -12.87 -4.45 -0.12
CA HIS A 43 -11.98 -3.36 0.27
C HIS A 43 -12.11 -2.16 -0.65
N GLU A 44 -12.35 -0.98 -0.09
CA GLU A 44 -12.17 0.25 -0.86
C GLU A 44 -10.68 0.55 -1.00
N LYS A 45 -10.26 1.02 -2.18
CA LYS A 45 -8.85 1.29 -2.48
C LYS A 45 -8.28 2.38 -1.56
N TYR A 46 -9.01 3.48 -1.42
CA TYR A 46 -8.61 4.64 -0.65
C TYR A 46 -9.83 5.31 0.00
N MET A 47 -9.64 5.86 1.19
CA MET A 47 -10.59 6.76 1.84
C MET A 47 -9.82 7.77 2.70
N ASP A 48 -10.35 8.99 2.76
CA ASP A 48 -9.80 10.06 3.60
C ASP A 48 -9.77 9.65 5.09
N ILE A 49 -8.63 9.84 5.76
CA ILE A 49 -8.44 9.41 7.15
C ILE A 49 -9.42 10.10 8.12
N PRO A 50 -9.62 11.44 8.08
CA PRO A 50 -10.68 12.09 8.84
C PRO A 50 -12.07 11.46 8.64
N LEU A 51 -12.43 11.10 7.40
CA LEU A 51 -13.70 10.44 7.10
C LEU A 51 -13.78 9.03 7.71
N LEU A 52 -12.68 8.25 7.65
CA LEU A 52 -12.60 6.93 8.29
C LEU A 52 -12.70 7.03 9.82
N MET A 53 -12.03 8.01 10.42
CA MET A 53 -12.10 8.28 11.86
C MET A 53 -13.54 8.58 12.28
N LYS A 54 -14.21 9.49 11.58
CA LYS A 54 -15.63 9.79 11.82
C LYS A 54 -16.48 8.52 11.69
N ASN A 55 -16.28 7.75 10.62
CA ASN A 55 -17.05 6.53 10.37
C ASN A 55 -16.93 5.51 11.51
N PHE A 56 -15.72 5.18 11.96
CA PHE A 56 -15.53 4.13 12.98
C PHE A 56 -15.73 4.63 14.41
N ILE A 57 -15.28 5.83 14.74
CA ILE A 57 -15.27 6.37 16.11
C ILE A 57 -16.64 6.95 16.47
N GLU A 58 -17.22 7.77 15.59
CA GLU A 58 -18.45 8.51 15.88
C GLU A 58 -19.68 7.76 15.39
N GLU A 59 -19.61 7.21 14.19
CA GLU A 59 -20.79 6.68 13.48
C GLU A 59 -20.90 5.14 13.55
N ASN A 60 -19.99 4.46 14.24
CA ASN A 60 -19.99 3.01 14.44
C ASN A 60 -20.15 2.22 13.11
N ASN A 61 -19.44 2.66 12.07
CA ASN A 61 -19.48 2.17 10.68
C ASN A 61 -20.83 2.32 9.94
N LYS A 62 -21.75 3.16 10.43
CA LYS A 62 -23.05 3.39 9.75
C LYS A 62 -22.99 4.41 8.62
N LEU A 63 -21.96 5.27 8.61
CA LEU A 63 -21.79 6.32 7.61
C LEU A 63 -21.36 5.73 6.26
N LEU A 64 -20.30 4.92 6.26
CA LEU A 64 -19.72 4.34 5.04
C LEU A 64 -20.16 2.89 4.81
N ASN A 65 -20.63 2.19 5.84
CA ASN A 65 -21.04 0.78 5.77
C ASN A 65 -19.95 -0.13 5.18
N LEU A 66 -18.68 0.12 5.56
CA LEU A 66 -17.54 -0.64 5.06
C LEU A 66 -17.64 -2.11 5.48
N LYS A 67 -17.24 -3.01 4.59
CA LYS A 67 -17.24 -4.46 4.84
C LYS A 67 -15.88 -4.97 5.33
N ALA A 68 -14.83 -4.18 5.08
CA ALA A 68 -13.43 -4.48 5.36
C ALA A 68 -12.64 -3.15 5.50
N PRO A 69 -11.43 -3.16 6.07
CA PRO A 69 -10.58 -1.94 6.13
C PRO A 69 -10.19 -1.49 4.71
N THR A 70 -9.95 -0.21 4.49
CA THR A 70 -9.52 0.28 3.17
C THR A 70 -8.07 -0.10 2.87
N GLY A 71 -7.68 -0.06 1.59
CA GLY A 71 -6.31 -0.36 1.17
C GLY A 71 -5.29 0.54 1.87
N ASN A 72 -5.61 1.82 2.03
CA ASN A 72 -4.75 2.77 2.71
C ASN A 72 -4.66 2.50 4.25
N GLU A 73 -5.75 2.08 4.90
CA GLU A 73 -5.68 1.58 6.29
C GLU A 73 -4.79 0.32 6.43
N ILE A 74 -4.92 -0.63 5.51
CA ILE A 74 -4.07 -1.84 5.49
C ILE A 74 -2.61 -1.47 5.29
N SER A 75 -2.33 -0.59 4.31
CA SER A 75 -1.01 -0.05 4.02
C SER A 75 -0.34 0.57 5.24
N PHE A 76 -1.07 1.42 5.97
CA PHE A 76 -0.58 2.03 7.19
C PHE A 76 -0.27 0.97 8.26
N ARG A 77 -1.17 0.01 8.46
CA ARG A 77 -1.02 -1.01 9.51
C ARG A 77 0.10 -2.01 9.23
N LEU A 78 0.29 -2.44 7.98
CA LEU A 78 1.40 -3.32 7.60
C LEU A 78 2.73 -2.73 8.04
N LYS A 79 2.99 -1.46 7.68
CA LYS A 79 4.21 -0.74 8.04
C LYS A 79 4.39 -0.48 9.53
N GLN A 80 3.30 -0.36 10.29
CA GLN A 80 3.35 -0.04 11.72
C GLN A 80 3.41 -1.27 12.62
N GLN A 81 2.99 -2.44 12.15
CA GLN A 81 2.81 -3.61 13.00
C GLN A 81 3.73 -4.78 12.67
N ILE A 82 4.29 -4.82 11.46
CA ILE A 82 5.11 -5.92 10.98
C ILE A 82 6.52 -5.40 10.70
N GLY A 83 7.54 -6.00 11.28
CA GLY A 83 8.94 -5.65 11.02
C GLY A 83 9.38 -4.27 11.54
N HIS A 84 10.49 -3.78 11.00
CA HIS A 84 11.10 -2.50 11.36
C HIS A 84 11.17 -1.57 10.13
N ARG A 85 10.70 -0.33 10.31
CA ARG A 85 10.57 0.65 9.21
C ARG A 85 11.88 1.19 8.64
N ASP A 86 12.98 0.99 9.36
CA ASP A 86 14.32 1.42 8.95
C ASP A 86 15.01 0.37 8.04
N ASP A 87 14.39 -0.81 7.88
CA ASP A 87 14.85 -1.90 7.01
C ASP A 87 13.70 -2.31 6.07
N ILE A 88 13.48 -1.49 5.04
CA ILE A 88 12.35 -1.63 4.12
C ILE A 88 12.43 -2.95 3.36
N GLU A 89 13.62 -3.35 2.90
CA GLU A 89 13.87 -4.62 2.24
C GLU A 89 13.38 -5.79 3.10
N PHE A 90 13.82 -5.88 4.36
CA PHE A 90 13.39 -6.96 5.23
C PHE A 90 11.91 -6.85 5.63
N GLN A 91 11.42 -5.62 5.84
CA GLN A 91 10.02 -5.39 6.19
C GLN A 91 9.07 -5.86 5.07
N LEU A 92 9.41 -5.66 3.80
CA LEU A 92 8.63 -6.13 2.65
C LEU A 92 8.46 -7.65 2.64
N HIS A 93 9.52 -8.39 2.96
CA HIS A 93 9.45 -9.85 3.09
C HIS A 93 8.54 -10.27 4.25
N GLN A 94 8.66 -9.61 5.41
CA GLN A 94 7.82 -9.92 6.56
C GLN A 94 6.34 -9.61 6.34
N THR A 95 6.03 -8.50 5.65
CA THR A 95 4.64 -8.17 5.30
C THR A 95 4.08 -9.12 4.25
N GLU A 96 4.89 -9.59 3.30
CA GLU A 96 4.50 -10.62 2.33
C GLU A 96 4.15 -11.94 3.03
N GLU A 97 5.00 -12.42 3.94
CA GLU A 97 4.76 -13.64 4.71
C GLU A 97 3.49 -13.53 5.56
N PHE A 98 3.30 -12.38 6.23
CA PHE A 98 2.08 -12.08 6.96
C PHE A 98 0.86 -12.14 6.04
N MET A 99 0.91 -11.45 4.89
CA MET A 99 -0.19 -11.44 3.93
C MET A 99 -0.47 -12.84 3.41
N LYS A 100 0.55 -13.64 3.10
CA LYS A 100 0.37 -15.01 2.63
C LYS A 100 -0.38 -15.86 3.66
N ASP A 101 0.05 -15.85 4.91
CA ASP A 101 -0.65 -16.59 5.97
C ASP A 101 -2.07 -16.06 6.20
N TYR A 102 -2.25 -14.74 6.26
CA TYR A 102 -3.56 -14.15 6.52
C TYR A 102 -4.56 -14.37 5.37
N LEU A 103 -4.11 -14.31 4.11
CA LEU A 103 -4.97 -14.54 2.95
C LEU A 103 -5.34 -16.02 2.79
N PHE A 104 -4.44 -16.95 3.13
CA PHE A 104 -4.72 -18.38 3.04
C PHE A 104 -5.44 -18.94 4.26
N ASN A 105 -5.09 -18.46 5.46
CA ASN A 105 -5.59 -18.93 6.75
C ASN A 105 -6.07 -17.74 7.60
N PRO A 106 -7.09 -16.99 7.14
CA PRO A 106 -7.55 -15.79 7.84
C PRO A 106 -8.05 -16.13 9.23
N ASP A 107 -7.48 -15.44 10.21
CA ASP A 107 -7.88 -15.52 11.59
C ASP A 107 -7.93 -14.11 12.15
N ARG A 108 -9.07 -13.76 12.73
CA ARG A 108 -9.29 -12.46 13.36
C ARG A 108 -8.27 -12.19 14.47
N ALA A 109 -7.77 -13.21 15.16
CA ALA A 109 -6.74 -13.06 16.18
C ALA A 109 -5.38 -12.60 15.61
N LYS A 110 -5.15 -12.79 14.30
CA LYS A 110 -3.93 -12.34 13.60
C LYS A 110 -4.09 -10.96 12.96
N THR A 111 -5.18 -10.25 13.21
CA THR A 111 -5.44 -8.96 12.57
C THR A 111 -4.37 -7.93 12.92
N ILE A 112 -3.98 -7.11 11.94
CA ILE A 112 -3.16 -5.91 12.14
C ILE A 112 -4.02 -4.65 12.33
N CYS A 113 -5.35 -4.76 12.24
CA CYS A 113 -6.26 -3.65 12.45
C CYS A 113 -6.41 -3.34 13.95
N LEU A 114 -6.72 -2.08 14.28
CA LEU A 114 -7.11 -1.74 15.65
C LEU A 114 -8.40 -2.44 16.05
N GLU A 115 -8.53 -2.72 17.35
CA GLU A 115 -9.75 -3.29 17.94
C GLU A 115 -11.01 -2.48 17.59
N GLY A 116 -10.91 -1.15 17.67
CA GLY A 116 -12.00 -0.22 17.31
C GLY A 116 -12.47 -0.32 15.86
N VAL A 117 -11.63 -0.84 14.96
CA VAL A 117 -11.94 -1.02 13.53
C VAL A 117 -12.37 -2.46 13.26
N ILE A 118 -11.58 -3.47 13.65
CA ILE A 118 -11.86 -4.87 13.36
C ILE A 118 -13.18 -5.35 13.97
N ARG A 119 -13.65 -4.72 15.07
CA ARG A 119 -14.96 -5.00 15.66
C ARG A 119 -16.13 -4.90 14.68
N HIS A 120 -15.99 -4.09 13.64
CA HIS A 120 -17.03 -3.86 12.63
C HIS A 120 -17.07 -4.89 11.50
N PHE A 121 -16.05 -5.73 11.38
CA PHE A 121 -15.91 -6.65 10.25
C PHE A 121 -16.08 -8.10 10.69
N LYS A 122 -16.44 -8.96 9.74
CA LYS A 122 -16.38 -10.42 9.91
C LYS A 122 -14.97 -10.91 9.61
N THR A 123 -14.66 -12.14 10.02
CA THR A 123 -13.42 -12.80 9.58
C THR A 123 -13.39 -12.86 8.05
N MET A 124 -12.26 -12.49 7.46
CA MET A 124 -12.05 -12.51 6.01
C MET A 124 -12.23 -13.94 5.48
N PRO A 125 -12.85 -14.15 4.29
CA PRO A 125 -12.86 -15.45 3.66
C PRO A 125 -11.47 -15.84 3.15
N SER A 126 -11.12 -17.12 3.22
CA SER A 126 -9.86 -17.61 2.67
C SER A 126 -9.80 -17.40 1.15
N LEU A 127 -8.65 -16.92 0.67
CA LEU A 127 -8.31 -16.79 -0.74
C LEU A 127 -7.38 -17.91 -1.23
N LYS A 128 -7.17 -18.97 -0.42
CA LYS A 128 -6.37 -20.13 -0.84
C LYS A 128 -6.93 -20.73 -2.13
N GLY A 129 -6.09 -20.82 -3.16
CA GLY A 129 -6.49 -21.27 -4.50
C GLY A 129 -7.20 -20.21 -5.37
N LYS A 130 -7.46 -19.01 -4.84
CA LYS A 130 -8.01 -17.86 -5.59
C LYS A 130 -6.95 -16.81 -5.94
N VAL A 131 -5.90 -16.72 -5.13
CA VAL A 131 -4.71 -15.90 -5.36
C VAL A 131 -3.45 -16.78 -5.35
N SER A 132 -2.51 -16.52 -6.24
CA SER A 132 -1.18 -17.17 -6.26
C SER A 132 -0.20 -16.45 -5.33
N GLU A 133 0.91 -17.08 -4.98
CA GLU A 133 1.97 -16.44 -4.20
C GLU A 133 2.57 -15.23 -4.94
N GLU A 134 2.72 -15.30 -6.27
CA GLU A 134 3.14 -14.18 -7.10
C GLU A 134 2.17 -12.98 -7.05
N GLU A 135 0.85 -13.24 -7.06
CA GLU A 135 -0.15 -12.18 -6.91
C GLU A 135 -0.13 -11.59 -5.49
N ILE A 136 0.20 -12.39 -4.47
CA ILE A 136 0.37 -11.92 -3.10
C ILE A 136 1.61 -11.02 -2.99
N TYR A 137 2.72 -11.41 -3.59
CA TYR A 137 3.92 -10.59 -3.68
C TYR A 137 3.62 -9.23 -4.33
N GLN A 138 2.95 -9.25 -5.48
CA GLN A 138 2.55 -8.02 -6.19
C GLN A 138 1.65 -7.13 -5.35
N VAL A 139 0.57 -7.68 -4.76
CA VAL A 139 -0.37 -6.88 -3.96
C VAL A 139 0.23 -6.40 -2.63
N ASN A 140 1.16 -7.16 -2.04
CA ASN A 140 1.94 -6.72 -0.88
C ASN A 140 2.76 -5.47 -1.22
N HIS A 141 3.49 -5.49 -2.33
CA HIS A 141 4.27 -4.34 -2.78
C HIS A 141 3.41 -3.11 -3.01
N TYR A 142 2.28 -3.28 -3.72
CA TYR A 142 1.30 -2.21 -3.91
C TYR A 142 0.80 -1.64 -2.57
N LEU A 143 0.29 -2.49 -1.68
CA LEU A 143 -0.24 -2.04 -0.39
C LEU A 143 0.85 -1.42 0.48
N TYR A 144 2.07 -1.93 0.47
CA TYR A 144 3.16 -1.37 1.25
C TYR A 144 3.48 0.08 0.86
N PHE A 145 3.45 0.41 -0.42
CA PHE A 145 3.76 1.76 -0.92
C PHE A 145 2.53 2.67 -1.14
N LEU A 146 1.31 2.16 -1.02
CA LEU A 146 0.05 2.90 -1.25
C LEU A 146 -0.15 4.12 -0.32
N GLU A 147 0.31 4.05 0.93
CA GLU A 147 0.15 5.13 1.90
C GLU A 147 1.48 5.36 2.61
N GLY A 148 2.06 6.55 2.46
CA GLY A 148 3.31 6.91 3.14
C GLY A 148 4.57 6.46 2.39
N PHE A 149 4.93 7.24 1.37
CA PHE A 149 6.06 8.17 1.44
C PHE A 149 5.53 9.52 0.94
N ASN A 150 5.86 10.63 1.60
CA ASN A 150 5.37 11.97 1.22
C ASN A 150 5.79 12.39 -0.21
N GLY A 151 6.57 11.57 -0.93
CA GLY A 151 6.92 11.74 -2.34
C GLY A 151 6.15 10.82 -3.31
N ILE A 152 5.94 9.52 -3.01
CA ILE A 152 5.38 8.55 -3.99
C ILE A 152 3.98 8.96 -4.46
N ASN A 153 3.12 9.33 -3.52
CA ASN A 153 1.77 9.83 -3.80
C ASN A 153 1.80 11.10 -4.68
N SER A 154 2.85 11.93 -4.59
CA SER A 154 2.99 13.14 -5.40
C SER A 154 3.43 12.88 -6.85
N PHE A 155 4.04 11.72 -7.14
CA PHE A 155 4.44 11.31 -8.49
C PHE A 155 3.30 10.66 -9.28
N PHE A 156 2.32 10.04 -8.61
CA PHE A 156 1.25 9.29 -9.28
C PHE A 156 -0.14 9.90 -9.12
N HIS A 157 -0.46 10.57 -8.01
CA HIS A 157 -1.78 11.22 -7.86
C HIS A 157 -1.90 12.57 -8.58
N LYS A 158 -0.79 13.16 -9.07
CA LYS A 158 -0.87 14.37 -9.90
C LYS A 158 -1.39 14.08 -11.31
N GLU A 159 -1.01 12.97 -11.93
CA GLU A 159 -1.39 12.67 -13.32
C GLU A 159 -2.91 12.38 -13.46
N GLU A 160 -3.57 11.82 -12.45
CA GLU A 160 -5.01 11.53 -12.52
C GLU A 160 -5.94 12.71 -12.14
N LEU A 161 -5.41 13.74 -11.47
CA LEU A 161 -6.18 14.93 -11.11
C LEU A 161 -6.10 16.06 -12.15
N GLU A 162 -5.19 15.97 -13.12
CA GLU A 162 -5.10 16.93 -14.23
C GLU A 162 -6.08 16.61 -15.39
N PHE A 163 -6.79 15.47 -15.34
CA PHE A 163 -7.77 15.05 -16.36
C PHE A 163 -9.17 14.73 -15.82
N LYS A 164 -9.67 15.53 -14.87
CA LYS A 164 -11.11 15.59 -14.55
C LYS A 164 -11.62 17.02 -14.45
#